data_AF-A0A2U0ADU7-F1
#
_entry.id   AF-A0A2U0ADU7-F1
#
_cell.length_a   1.000
_cell.length_b   1.000
_cell.length_c   1.000
_cell.angle_alpha   90.00
_cell.angle_beta   90.00
_cell.angle_gamma   90.00
#
_symmetry.space_group_name_H-M   'P 1'
#
loop_
_entity.id
_entity.type
_entity.pdbx_description
1 polymer ?
#
loop_
_entity_poly.entity_id
_entity_poly.type
_entity_poly.pdbx_seq_one_letter_code
_entity_poly.pdbx_strand_id
1 'polypeptide(L)'
;MMNKTTYVAGICLLGSMLTGCGGSNEFTPVSGMDGVDIYANACSSCHGENGSGKFGFLLKLAGSEETTDQIVGKIRNGGHIMPAFPNIDTQQAKLVADYLKSL
;
A
#
# COMPACT_ATOMS: atom_id res chain seq x y z
N MET A 1 30.43 -7.71 30.61
CA MET A 1 29.75 -8.62 29.67
C MET A 1 29.41 -7.81 28.43
N MET A 2 30.29 -7.87 27.43
CA MET A 2 30.17 -7.19 26.14
C MET A 2 30.84 -8.14 25.15
N ASN A 3 30.10 -8.70 24.19
CA ASN A 3 30.68 -9.39 23.05
C ASN A 3 30.31 -8.63 21.77
N LYS A 4 31.29 -7.84 21.32
CA LYS A 4 31.37 -7.37 19.94
C LYS A 4 31.44 -8.59 19.04
N THR A 5 30.51 -8.71 18.09
CA THR A 5 30.68 -9.59 16.92
C THR A 5 30.70 -8.71 15.69
N THR A 6 31.67 -9.00 14.85
CA THR A 6 32.39 -8.09 13.98
C THR A 6 31.83 -8.08 12.56
N TYR A 7 31.93 -6.92 11.92
CA TYR A 7 31.78 -6.65 10.49
C TYR A 7 32.41 -7.70 9.56
N VAL A 8 31.70 -8.06 8.48
CA VAL A 8 32.31 -8.35 7.17
C VAL A 8 31.56 -7.56 6.11
N ALA A 9 32.32 -6.69 5.44
CA ALA A 9 31.93 -5.92 4.29
C ALA A 9 31.73 -6.81 3.05
N GLY A 10 30.66 -6.52 2.30
CA GLY A 10 30.46 -6.98 0.93
C GLY A 10 29.88 -5.83 0.12
N ILE A 11 30.73 -4.86 -0.25
CA ILE A 11 30.41 -3.90 -1.31
C ILE A 11 30.56 -4.64 -2.64
N CYS A 12 29.47 -4.72 -3.41
CA CYS A 12 29.54 -4.76 -4.86
C CYS A 12 28.51 -3.75 -5.41
N LEU A 13 29.07 -2.66 -5.91
CA LEU A 13 28.42 -1.60 -6.67
C LEU A 13 27.77 -2.16 -7.95
N LEU A 14 26.82 -1.37 -8.48
CA LEU A 14 26.27 -1.36 -9.85
C LEU A 14 24.88 -1.99 -10.01
N GLY A 15 23.89 -1.27 -9.50
CA GLY A 15 22.55 -1.25 -10.07
C GLY A 15 22.01 0.17 -9.99
N SER A 16 22.38 1.02 -10.95
CA SER A 16 21.80 2.35 -11.12
C SER A 16 20.28 2.21 -11.27
N MET A 17 19.54 2.34 -10.18
CA MET A 17 18.08 2.34 -10.22
C MET A 17 17.60 3.72 -10.68
N LEU A 18 17.76 3.98 -11.98
CA LEU A 18 16.83 4.84 -12.68
C LEU A 18 15.53 4.03 -12.91
N THR A 19 14.80 3.75 -11.85
CA THR A 19 13.40 3.31 -11.94
C THR A 19 12.52 4.51 -11.63
N GLY A 20 12.50 5.48 -12.55
CA GLY A 20 11.32 6.31 -12.81
C GLY A 20 10.72 5.79 -14.11
N CYS A 21 9.42 5.58 -14.28
CA CYS A 21 8.27 6.31 -13.77
C CYS A 21 7.08 5.33 -13.69
N GLY A 22 6.35 5.30 -12.58
CA GLY A 22 5.17 4.44 -12.37
C GLY A 22 5.43 3.27 -11.42
N GLY A 23 5.54 3.55 -10.12
CA GLY A 23 5.80 2.52 -9.10
C GLY A 23 4.61 1.57 -8.93
N SER A 24 4.88 0.28 -8.89
CA SER A 24 3.94 -0.76 -8.46
C SER A 24 4.36 -1.30 -7.08
N ASN A 25 3.40 -1.57 -6.21
CA ASN A 25 3.59 -2.30 -4.97
C ASN A 25 3.30 -3.78 -5.19
N GLU A 26 4.23 -4.64 -4.81
CA GLU A 26 4.12 -6.10 -4.99
C GLU A 26 3.37 -6.82 -3.85
N PHE A 27 2.71 -6.07 -2.96
CA PHE A 27 1.92 -6.66 -1.87
C PHE A 27 0.90 -7.65 -2.45
N THR A 28 0.98 -8.89 -1.98
CA THR A 28 0.12 -9.99 -2.42
C THR A 28 -0.71 -10.47 -1.23
N PRO A 29 -2.04 -10.26 -1.23
CA PRO A 29 -2.88 -10.78 -0.18
C PRO A 29 -2.96 -12.31 -0.25
N VAL A 30 -2.98 -12.96 0.91
CA VAL A 30 -3.26 -14.40 0.99
C VAL A 30 -4.75 -14.66 0.69
N SER A 31 -5.08 -15.84 0.18
CA SER A 31 -6.46 -16.22 -0.10
C SER A 31 -7.34 -16.15 1.16
N GLY A 32 -8.49 -15.50 1.06
CA GLY A 32 -9.45 -15.36 2.18
C GLY A 32 -9.14 -14.22 3.15
N MET A 33 -8.07 -13.44 2.93
CA MET A 33 -7.81 -12.22 3.69
C MET A 33 -8.95 -11.21 3.49
N ASP A 34 -9.39 -10.56 4.57
CA ASP A 34 -10.47 -9.59 4.52
C ASP A 34 -9.99 -8.18 4.12
N GLY A 35 -10.94 -7.27 3.92
CA GLY A 35 -10.63 -5.90 3.48
C GLY A 35 -9.87 -5.07 4.50
N VAL A 36 -10.08 -5.29 5.79
CA VAL A 36 -9.42 -4.52 6.86
C VAL A 36 -7.97 -4.95 7.01
N ASP A 37 -7.68 -6.26 6.89
CA ASP A 37 -6.32 -6.80 6.92
C ASP A 37 -5.53 -6.35 5.68
N ILE A 38 -6.14 -6.40 4.49
CA ILE A 38 -5.51 -5.88 3.27
C ILE A 38 -5.18 -4.39 3.46
N TYR A 39 -6.13 -3.61 3.96
CA TYR A 39 -5.93 -2.18 4.20
C TYR A 39 -4.80 -1.92 5.21
N ALA A 40 -4.78 -2.65 6.32
CA ALA A 40 -3.78 -2.52 7.37
C ALA A 40 -2.36 -2.79 6.84
N ASN A 41 -2.20 -3.82 6.00
CA ASN A 41 -0.90 -4.22 5.47
C ASN A 41 -0.42 -3.38 4.27
N ALA A 42 -1.34 -2.93 3.41
CA ALA A 42 -0.98 -2.31 2.12
C ALA A 42 -1.20 -0.79 2.06
N CYS A 43 -2.10 -0.23 2.88
CA CYS A 43 -2.62 1.13 2.69
C CYS A 43 -2.32 2.05 3.88
N SER A 44 -2.39 1.52 5.10
CA SER A 44 -2.30 2.30 6.35
C SER A 44 -1.00 3.10 6.50
N SER A 45 0.09 2.60 5.92
CA SER A 45 1.42 3.23 5.97
C SER A 45 1.47 4.60 5.31
N CYS A 46 0.53 4.91 4.41
CA CYS A 46 0.35 6.20 3.76
C CYS A 46 -0.98 6.87 4.12
N HIS A 47 -2.07 6.11 4.18
CA HIS A 47 -3.42 6.61 4.40
C HIS A 47 -3.83 6.66 5.87
N GLY A 48 -2.94 6.29 6.79
CA GLY A 48 -3.20 6.25 8.23
C GLY A 48 -4.07 5.07 8.65
N GLU A 49 -4.19 4.85 9.95
CA GLU A 49 -5.18 3.90 10.48
C GLU A 49 -6.59 4.40 10.13
N ASN A 50 -7.47 3.49 9.73
CA ASN A 50 -8.87 3.78 9.40
C ASN A 50 -9.04 4.98 8.45
N GLY A 51 -8.16 5.13 7.45
CA GLY A 51 -8.26 6.19 6.46
C GLY A 51 -8.11 7.61 7.03
N SER A 52 -7.54 7.77 8.21
CA SER A 52 -7.41 9.07 8.90
C SER A 52 -6.47 10.06 8.20
N GLY A 53 -5.55 9.57 7.37
CA GLY A 53 -4.49 10.34 6.72
C GLY A 53 -3.26 10.48 7.61
N LYS A 54 -2.13 9.87 7.20
CA LYS A 54 -0.88 9.89 7.99
C LYS A 54 -0.22 11.28 8.04
N PHE A 55 -0.54 12.14 7.08
CA PHE A 55 -0.02 13.52 6.97
C PHE A 55 -1.16 14.55 7.14
N GLY A 56 -2.08 14.32 8.08
CA GLY A 56 -3.26 15.16 8.30
C GLY A 56 -4.35 14.91 7.26
N PHE A 57 -5.04 15.96 6.78
CA PHE A 57 -6.07 15.83 5.74
C PHE A 57 -5.52 15.28 4.41
N LEU A 58 -4.21 15.37 4.18
CA LEU A 58 -3.58 14.79 3.02
C LEU A 58 -3.65 13.26 3.09
N LEU A 59 -4.14 12.64 2.01
CA LEU A 59 -4.37 11.19 1.89
C LEU A 59 -5.48 10.63 2.79
N LYS A 60 -6.30 11.48 3.43
CA LYS A 60 -7.49 11.03 4.16
C LYS A 60 -8.47 10.33 3.20
N LEU A 61 -8.97 9.16 3.62
CA LEU A 61 -9.93 8.35 2.87
C LEU A 61 -11.29 8.25 3.58
N ALA A 62 -11.33 8.37 4.90
CA ALA A 62 -12.58 8.30 5.66
C ALA A 62 -13.52 9.45 5.25
N GLY A 63 -14.78 9.12 4.95
CA GLY A 63 -15.77 10.06 4.40
C GLY A 63 -15.55 10.43 2.93
N SER A 64 -14.83 9.61 2.15
CA SER A 64 -14.70 9.80 0.70
C SER A 64 -16.01 9.51 -0.03
N GLU A 65 -16.39 10.40 -0.96
CA GLU A 65 -17.54 10.24 -1.85
C GLU A 65 -17.28 9.30 -3.04
N GLU A 66 -16.09 8.69 -3.11
CA GLU A 66 -15.76 7.77 -4.20
C GLU A 66 -16.61 6.50 -4.19
N THR A 67 -16.98 6.06 -5.40
CA THR A 67 -17.66 4.79 -5.59
C THR A 67 -16.70 3.63 -5.37
N THR A 68 -17.24 2.46 -5.07
CA THR A 68 -16.46 1.22 -4.94
C THR A 68 -15.60 0.98 -6.19
N ASP A 69 -16.15 1.19 -7.40
CA ASP A 69 -15.43 0.99 -8.65
C ASP A 69 -14.29 2.01 -8.86
N GLN A 70 -14.49 3.26 -8.43
CA GLN A 70 -13.43 4.27 -8.46
C GLN A 70 -12.27 3.89 -7.53
N ILE A 71 -12.58 3.43 -6.31
CA ILE A 71 -11.58 2.97 -5.35
C ILE A 71 -10.84 1.74 -5.89
N VAL A 72 -11.56 0.74 -6.41
CA VAL A 72 -10.97 -0.44 -7.06
C VAL A 72 -10.04 -0.04 -8.20
N GLY A 73 -10.47 0.88 -9.05
CA GLY A 73 -9.66 1.41 -10.14
C GLY A 73 -8.36 2.05 -9.65
N LYS A 74 -8.42 2.85 -8.58
CA LYS A 74 -7.22 3.48 -7.99
C LYS A 74 -6.28 2.50 -7.33
N ILE A 75 -6.79 1.48 -6.63
CA ILE A 75 -5.96 0.43 -6.03
C ILE A 75 -5.21 -0.32 -7.14
N ARG A 76 -5.91 -0.72 -8.20
CA ARG A 76 -5.33 -1.54 -9.27
C ARG A 76 -4.38 -0.76 -10.17
N ASN A 77 -4.70 0.48 -10.50
CA ASN A 77 -3.96 1.28 -11.48
C ASN A 77 -3.02 2.32 -10.84
N GLY A 78 -3.16 2.59 -9.54
CA GLY A 78 -2.46 3.66 -8.86
C GLY A 78 -2.95 5.05 -9.29
N GLY A 79 -2.12 6.05 -9.01
CA GLY A 79 -2.25 7.44 -9.41
C GLY A 79 -0.88 8.11 -9.46
N HIS A 80 -0.84 9.45 -9.44
CA HIS A 80 0.45 10.17 -9.52
C HIS A 80 1.43 9.82 -8.40
N ILE A 81 0.92 9.65 -7.18
CA ILE A 81 1.72 9.33 -5.98
C ILE A 81 1.41 7.92 -5.49
N MET A 82 0.14 7.50 -5.59
CA MET A 82 -0.28 6.18 -5.16
C MET A 82 0.25 5.13 -6.14
N PRO A 83 1.08 4.17 -5.71
CA PRO A 83 1.52 3.10 -6.59
C PRO A 83 0.35 2.18 -6.99
N ALA A 84 0.50 1.50 -8.11
CA ALA A 84 -0.44 0.44 -8.51
C ALA A 84 -0.23 -0.81 -7.66
N PHE A 85 -1.29 -1.56 -7.36
CA PHE A 85 -1.22 -2.82 -6.62
C PHE A 85 -1.67 -3.99 -7.51
N PRO A 86 -0.82 -4.44 -8.47
CA PRO A 86 -1.20 -5.44 -9.47
C PRO A 86 -1.58 -6.81 -8.89
N ASN A 87 -1.05 -7.15 -7.71
CA ASN A 87 -1.29 -8.44 -7.05
C ASN A 87 -2.54 -8.43 -6.14
N ILE A 88 -3.21 -7.28 -5.99
CA ILE A 88 -4.53 -7.19 -5.37
C ILE A 88 -5.57 -7.35 -6.49
N ASP A 89 -6.27 -8.47 -6.50
CA ASP A 89 -7.31 -8.72 -7.49
C ASP A 89 -8.55 -7.80 -7.31
N THR A 90 -9.47 -7.82 -8.27
CA THR A 90 -10.67 -6.97 -8.23
C THR A 90 -11.56 -7.26 -7.02
N GLN A 91 -11.68 -8.52 -6.61
CA GLN A 91 -12.51 -8.92 -5.48
C GLN A 91 -11.87 -8.45 -4.16
N GLN A 92 -10.56 -8.62 -4.01
CA GLN A 92 -9.77 -8.14 -2.88
C GLN A 92 -9.82 -6.60 -2.79
N ALA A 93 -9.66 -5.90 -3.92
CA ALA A 93 -9.80 -4.44 -3.97
C ALA A 93 -11.21 -3.99 -3.57
N LYS A 94 -12.25 -4.75 -3.95
CA LYS A 94 -13.63 -4.49 -3.53
C LYS A 94 -13.80 -4.65 -2.01
N LEU A 95 -13.18 -5.65 -1.38
CA LEU A 95 -13.21 -5.80 0.08
C LEU A 95 -12.60 -4.58 0.78
N VAL A 96 -11.48 -4.05 0.27
CA VAL A 96 -10.87 -2.81 0.78
C VAL A 96 -11.81 -1.62 0.60
N ALA A 97 -12.44 -1.49 -0.57
CA ALA A 97 -13.39 -0.42 -0.85
C ALA A 97 -14.63 -0.49 0.06
N ASP A 98 -15.18 -1.68 0.28
CA ASP A 98 -16.32 -1.90 1.17
C ASP A 98 -15.94 -1.54 2.63
N TYR A 99 -14.73 -1.90 3.08
CA TYR A 99 -14.19 -1.47 4.37
C TYR A 99 -14.11 0.06 4.45
N LEU A 100 -13.50 0.73 3.46
CA LEU A 100 -13.37 2.19 3.45
C LEU A 100 -14.72 2.92 3.49
N LYS A 101 -15.74 2.39 2.84
CA LYS A 101 -17.09 2.97 2.85
C LYS A 101 -17.85 2.74 4.16
N SER A 102 -17.34 1.87 5.03
CA SER A 102 -17.90 1.66 6.38
C SER A 102 -17.31 2.58 7.44
N LEU A 103 -16.29 3.38 7.09
CA LEU A 103 -15.60 4.36 7.95
C LEU A 103 -16.28 5.73 7.92
#